data_AF-A0A261KR05-F1
#
_entry.id   AF-A0A261KR05-F1
#
_cell.length_a   1.000
_cell.length_b   1.000
_cell.length_c   1.000
_cell.angle_alpha   90.00
_cell.angle_beta   90.00
_cell.angle_gamma   90.00
#
_symmetry.space_group_name_H-M   'P 1'
#
loop_
_entity.id
_entity.type
_entity.pdbx_description
1 polymer ?
#
loop_
_entity_poly.entity_id
_entity_poly.type
_entity_poly.pdbx_seq_one_letter_code
_entity_poly.pdbx_strand_id
1 'polypeptide(L)'
;MNLPEIVAVDQIQAARDLPTGGYIIFAAERISGGFHGFLTRTQGAPEMANNRRASLNAFSKPSHVVEGIIPYRQPFAAAADRFQALKKEWSFLLGNEQLSLGESQLESWRKEADELALALEKLADNPDNSNLNNAKRNLRKFQLKFRSSMSVHAKENPYQVQTWKNRLTSLEMLLNYGERVRLNSKRW
;
A
#
# COMPACT_ATOMS: atom_id res chain seq x y z
N MET A 1 -5.92 -18.55 22.61
CA MET A 1 -6.44 -17.37 21.89
C MET A 1 -5.50 -17.08 20.73
N ASN A 2 -5.83 -17.54 19.53
CA ASN A 2 -5.06 -17.30 18.32
C ASN A 2 -5.67 -16.11 17.58
N LEU A 3 -4.94 -15.01 17.50
CA LEU A 3 -5.24 -13.95 16.53
C LEU A 3 -4.99 -14.51 15.11
N PRO A 4 -5.88 -14.27 14.14
CA PRO A 4 -5.68 -14.73 12.77
C PRO A 4 -4.40 -14.12 12.17
N GLU A 5 -3.56 -15.00 11.63
CA GLU A 5 -2.24 -14.79 11.02
C GLU A 5 -2.18 -13.62 10.00
N ILE A 6 -3.33 -13.21 9.46
CA ILE A 6 -3.48 -12.08 8.52
C ILE A 6 -3.24 -10.70 9.15
N VAL A 7 -3.51 -10.54 10.45
CA VAL A 7 -3.33 -9.25 11.16
C VAL A 7 -1.85 -8.93 11.36
N ALA A 8 -0.99 -9.95 11.50
CA ALA A 8 0.46 -9.77 11.66
C ALA A 8 1.15 -9.34 10.36
N VAL A 9 0.65 -9.81 9.21
CA VAL A 9 1.16 -9.41 7.88
C VAL A 9 0.79 -7.95 7.58
N ASP A 10 -0.43 -7.53 7.93
CA ASP A 10 -0.88 -6.14 7.77
C ASP A 10 -0.04 -5.17 8.62
N GLN A 11 0.39 -5.57 9.82
CA GLN A 11 1.25 -4.74 10.67
C GLN A 11 2.68 -4.56 10.13
N ILE A 12 3.24 -5.58 9.47
CA ILE A 12 4.55 -5.49 8.82
C ILE A 12 4.46 -4.64 7.55
N GLN A 13 3.36 -4.73 6.80
CA GLN A 13 3.11 -3.89 5.63
C GLN A 13 2.86 -2.42 6.04
N ALA A 14 2.09 -2.18 7.10
CA ALA A 14 1.88 -0.86 7.67
C ALA A 14 3.18 -0.22 8.18
N ALA A 15 4.07 -1.01 8.81
CA ALA A 15 5.39 -0.55 9.24
C ALA A 15 6.33 -0.23 8.06
N ARG A 16 6.19 -0.93 6.93
CA ARG A 16 6.92 -0.67 5.68
C ARG A 16 6.40 0.57 4.94
N ASP A 17 5.11 0.87 5.06
CA ASP A 17 4.44 1.95 4.32
C ASP A 17 4.48 3.32 5.03
N LEU A 18 4.96 3.39 6.28
CA LEU A 18 5.13 4.64 7.04
C LEU A 18 6.44 5.37 6.66
N PRO A 19 6.41 6.68 6.32
CA PRO A 19 7.61 7.46 6.01
C PRO A 19 8.40 7.99 7.23
N THR A 20 8.16 7.48 8.44
CA THR A 20 8.84 7.94 9.67
C THR A 20 9.62 6.80 10.31
N GLY A 21 10.94 6.84 10.18
CA GLY A 21 11.89 5.84 10.68
C GLY A 21 12.03 5.79 12.21
N GLY A 22 10.95 5.65 12.98
CA GLY A 22 10.99 5.70 14.45
C GLY A 22 10.19 4.63 15.20
N TYR A 23 9.47 3.73 14.52
CA TYR A 23 8.59 2.74 15.18
C TYR A 23 8.98 1.27 14.94
N ILE A 24 10.22 0.99 14.53
CA ILE A 24 10.69 -0.40 14.31
C ILE A 24 11.11 -1.09 15.62
N ILE A 25 11.44 -0.37 16.70
CA ILE A 25 12.04 -1.00 17.91
C ILE A 25 11.02 -1.71 18.81
N PHE A 26 9.72 -1.40 18.74
CA PHE A 26 8.71 -2.02 19.63
C PHE A 26 8.03 -3.29 19.06
N ALA A 27 8.37 -3.72 17.84
CA ALA A 27 7.78 -4.94 17.25
C ALA A 27 8.63 -6.21 17.43
N ALA A 28 9.89 -6.08 17.83
CA ALA A 28 10.82 -7.21 17.93
C ALA A 28 10.59 -8.10 19.17
N GLU A 29 9.95 -7.58 20.23
CA GLU A 29 9.86 -8.28 21.52
C GLU A 29 8.79 -9.38 21.58
N ARG A 30 8.00 -9.60 20.50
CA ARG A 30 6.96 -10.65 20.46
C ARG A 30 7.13 -11.71 19.37
N ILE A 31 8.31 -11.82 18.77
CA ILE A 31 8.59 -12.80 17.72
C ILE A 31 9.09 -14.11 18.37
N SER A 32 8.16 -14.89 18.95
CA SER A 32 8.46 -16.20 19.52
C SER A 32 7.90 -17.32 18.65
N GLY A 33 8.79 -18.08 17.99
CA GLY A 33 8.57 -19.49 17.65
C GLY A 33 7.93 -19.85 16.30
N GLY A 34 7.05 -19.04 15.71
CA GLY A 34 6.29 -19.43 14.50
C GLY A 34 6.88 -18.99 13.15
N PHE A 35 7.73 -17.95 13.14
CA PHE A 35 8.09 -17.22 11.91
C PHE A 35 9.08 -17.94 10.99
N HIS A 36 9.85 -18.91 11.50
CA HIS A 36 10.88 -19.60 10.72
C HIS A 36 10.29 -20.46 9.59
N GLY A 37 9.11 -21.06 9.81
CA GLY A 37 8.45 -21.94 8.83
C GLY A 37 7.72 -21.21 7.69
N PHE A 38 7.49 -19.90 7.82
CA PHE A 38 6.82 -19.08 6.81
C PHE A 38 7.84 -18.35 5.93
N LEU A 39 8.93 -17.85 6.52
CA LEU A 39 10.03 -17.22 5.78
C LEU A 39 10.74 -18.23 4.86
N THR A 40 10.90 -19.47 5.31
CA THR A 40 11.47 -20.55 4.48
C THR A 40 10.58 -20.96 3.30
N ARG A 41 9.27 -20.74 3.39
CA ARG A 41 8.32 -21.06 2.30
C ARG A 41 8.16 -19.94 1.27
N THR A 42 8.48 -18.70 1.65
CA THR A 42 8.33 -17.52 0.78
C THR A 42 9.65 -17.07 0.13
N GLN A 43 10.79 -17.62 0.56
CA GLN A 43 12.11 -17.30 0.00
C GLN A 43 12.54 -18.16 -1.20
N GLY A 44 11.70 -19.07 -1.69
CA GLY A 44 12.08 -19.99 -2.77
C GLY A 44 13.07 -21.05 -2.30
N ALA A 45 12.95 -22.26 -2.84
CA ALA A 45 13.84 -23.37 -2.47
C ALA A 45 15.31 -23.02 -2.77
N PRO A 46 16.27 -23.47 -1.95
CA PRO A 46 17.69 -23.31 -2.26
C PRO A 46 18.03 -24.17 -3.48
N GLU A 47 18.56 -23.55 -4.53
CA GLU A 47 19.23 -24.26 -5.61
C GLU A 47 20.28 -25.21 -5.01
N MET A 48 20.02 -26.51 -5.14
CA MET A 48 20.93 -27.57 -4.74
C MET A 48 22.19 -27.54 -5.60
N ALA A 49 23.24 -26.95 -5.01
CA ALA A 49 24.62 -27.44 -4.94
C ALA A 49 25.26 -28.10 -6.18
N ASN A 50 26.23 -27.40 -6.78
CA ASN A 50 27.41 -28.07 -7.35
C ASN A 50 28.64 -27.12 -7.44
N ASN A 51 29.52 -27.29 -6.46
CA ASN A 51 30.99 -27.28 -6.55
C ASN A 51 31.80 -25.97 -6.66
N ARG A 52 32.40 -25.68 -5.49
CA ARG A 52 33.82 -25.39 -5.22
C ARG A 52 34.33 -23.96 -5.36
N ARG A 53 34.78 -23.49 -4.18
CA ARG A 53 35.58 -22.29 -3.82
C ARG A 53 34.74 -21.07 -3.45
N ALA A 54 34.48 -20.98 -2.15
CA ALA A 54 34.16 -19.74 -1.47
C ALA A 54 35.24 -18.69 -1.81
N SER A 55 34.85 -17.75 -2.68
CA SER A 55 35.55 -16.48 -2.88
C SER A 55 34.79 -15.43 -2.07
N LEU A 56 35.50 -14.67 -1.25
CA LEU A 56 35.02 -13.57 -0.38
C LEU A 56 34.41 -12.37 -1.16
N ASN A 57 33.94 -12.57 -2.39
CA ASN A 57 33.36 -11.55 -3.27
C ASN A 57 31.83 -11.67 -3.41
N ALA A 58 31.16 -12.43 -2.53
CA ALA A 58 29.71 -12.65 -2.60
C ALA A 58 28.84 -11.44 -2.17
N PHE A 59 29.44 -10.31 -1.78
CA PHE A 59 28.70 -9.06 -1.54
C PHE A 59 28.40 -8.27 -2.83
N SER A 60 28.86 -8.72 -3.99
CA SER A 60 28.70 -8.01 -5.26
C SER A 60 27.60 -8.54 -6.18
N LYS A 61 26.77 -9.48 -5.72
CA LYS A 61 25.56 -9.87 -6.45
C LYS A 61 24.35 -9.16 -5.85
N PRO A 62 23.70 -8.21 -6.55
CA PRO A 62 22.41 -7.73 -6.13
C PRO A 62 21.45 -8.91 -6.23
N SER A 63 21.09 -9.46 -5.07
CA SER A 63 19.94 -10.34 -4.93
C SER A 63 18.75 -9.63 -5.56
N HIS A 64 18.05 -10.31 -6.48
CA HIS A 64 16.92 -9.81 -7.26
C HIS A 64 16.14 -8.72 -6.50
N VAL A 65 16.40 -7.47 -6.88
CA VAL A 65 15.55 -6.36 -6.49
C VAL A 65 14.25 -6.63 -7.22
N VAL A 66 13.21 -7.06 -6.50
CA VAL A 66 11.84 -6.99 -7.00
C VAL A 66 11.70 -5.60 -7.61
N GLU A 67 11.50 -5.50 -8.93
CA GLU A 67 11.24 -4.25 -9.65
C GLU A 67 9.87 -3.70 -9.22
N GLY A 68 9.71 -3.46 -7.93
CA GLY A 68 8.57 -2.78 -7.35
C GLY A 68 8.80 -1.29 -7.52
N ILE A 69 7.73 -0.58 -7.88
CA ILE A 69 7.72 0.88 -7.95
C ILE A 69 8.38 1.45 -6.69
N ILE A 70 9.54 2.08 -6.85
CA ILE A 70 10.24 2.71 -5.72
C ILE A 70 9.50 4.02 -5.44
N PRO A 71 8.80 4.17 -4.29
CA PRO A 71 7.84 5.27 -4.10
C PRO A 71 8.43 6.66 -4.26
N TYR A 72 9.68 6.85 -3.84
CA TYR A 72 10.39 8.12 -3.98
C TYR A 72 10.89 8.39 -5.41
N ARG A 73 11.05 7.36 -6.24
CA ARG A 73 11.47 7.53 -7.65
C ARG A 73 10.28 7.73 -8.58
N GLN A 74 9.15 7.05 -8.32
CA GLN A 74 7.95 7.12 -9.16
C GLN A 74 6.70 7.38 -8.30
N PRO A 75 6.57 8.57 -7.71
CA PRO A 75 5.54 8.83 -6.71
C PRO A 75 4.11 8.73 -7.23
N PHE A 76 3.85 9.11 -8.48
CA PHE A 76 2.51 9.02 -9.08
C PHE A 76 2.12 7.57 -9.39
N ALA A 77 3.03 6.79 -9.99
CA ALA A 77 2.81 5.36 -10.19
C ALA A 77 2.63 4.61 -8.87
N ALA A 78 3.40 4.97 -7.84
CA ALA A 78 3.29 4.38 -6.51
C ALA A 78 1.91 4.67 -5.87
N ALA A 79 1.40 5.89 -6.06
CA ALA A 79 0.06 6.25 -5.59
C ALA A 79 -1.03 5.46 -6.31
N ALA A 80 -0.92 5.29 -7.64
CA ALA A 80 -1.86 4.50 -8.43
C ALA A 80 -1.87 3.03 -7.99
N ASP A 81 -0.70 2.40 -7.90
CA ASP A 81 -0.56 0.99 -7.49
C ASP A 81 -1.09 0.73 -6.07
N ARG A 82 -0.71 1.60 -5.11
CA ARG A 82 -1.18 1.50 -3.71
C ARG A 82 -2.69 1.63 -3.61
N PHE A 83 -3.30 2.49 -4.42
CA PHE A 83 -4.75 2.63 -4.44
C PHE A 83 -5.44 1.42 -5.09
N GLN A 84 -4.87 0.85 -6.16
CA GLN A 84 -5.37 -0.39 -6.74
C GLN A 84 -5.33 -1.56 -5.75
N ALA A 85 -4.28 -1.65 -4.92
CA ALA A 85 -4.22 -2.64 -3.85
C ALA A 85 -5.36 -2.46 -2.83
N LEU A 86 -5.65 -1.22 -2.40
CA LEU A 86 -6.79 -0.92 -1.53
C LEU A 86 -8.13 -1.33 -2.16
N LYS A 87 -8.34 -1.05 -3.45
CA LYS A 87 -9.57 -1.46 -4.17
C LYS A 87 -9.75 -2.97 -4.19
N LYS A 88 -8.69 -3.72 -4.45
CA LYS A 88 -8.71 -5.20 -4.46
C LYS A 88 -9.05 -5.74 -3.07
N GLU A 89 -8.46 -5.17 -2.03
CA GLU A 89 -8.74 -5.54 -0.65
C GLU A 89 -10.21 -5.29 -0.28
N TRP A 90 -10.75 -4.10 -0.57
CA TRP A 90 -12.17 -3.83 -0.30
C TRP A 90 -13.09 -4.74 -1.12
N SER A 91 -12.74 -5.03 -2.38
CA SER A 91 -13.53 -5.94 -3.22
C SER A 91 -13.57 -7.36 -2.66
N PHE A 92 -12.45 -7.84 -2.12
CA PHE A 92 -12.37 -9.13 -1.43
C PHE A 92 -13.24 -9.15 -0.18
N LEU A 93 -13.19 -8.11 0.64
CA LEU A 93 -14.01 -8.03 1.86
C LEU A 93 -15.51 -7.92 1.56
N LEU A 94 -15.88 -7.17 0.52
CA LEU A 94 -17.26 -7.09 0.03
C LEU A 94 -17.74 -8.44 -0.50
N GLY A 95 -16.90 -9.16 -1.26
CA GLY A 95 -17.24 -10.48 -1.80
C GLY A 95 -17.37 -11.57 -0.75
N ASN A 96 -16.71 -11.42 0.40
CA ASN A 96 -16.77 -12.34 1.52
C ASN A 96 -17.73 -11.90 2.63
N GLU A 97 -18.55 -10.87 2.39
CA GLU A 97 -19.50 -10.30 3.38
C GLU A 97 -18.83 -9.78 4.67
N GLN A 98 -17.51 -9.57 4.65
CA GLN A 98 -16.72 -9.01 5.77
C GLN A 98 -16.73 -7.48 5.79
N LEU A 99 -17.26 -6.86 4.73
CA LEU A 99 -17.56 -5.44 4.65
C LEU A 99 -18.98 -5.31 4.09
N SER A 100 -19.86 -4.62 4.82
CA SER A 100 -21.24 -4.37 4.37
C SER A 100 -21.45 -2.90 4.09
N LEU A 101 -21.97 -2.61 2.89
CA LEU A 101 -22.39 -1.29 2.45
C LEU A 101 -23.79 -1.45 1.84
N GLY A 102 -24.72 -0.54 2.13
CA GLY A 102 -26.05 -0.56 1.51
C GLY A 102 -25.92 -0.45 -0.02
N GLU A 103 -26.83 -1.06 -0.78
CA GLU A 103 -26.71 -1.19 -2.25
C GLU A 103 -26.44 0.14 -2.97
N SER A 104 -27.24 1.17 -2.70
CA SER A 104 -27.05 2.52 -3.28
C SER A 104 -25.71 3.15 -2.87
N GLN A 105 -25.28 2.90 -1.64
CA GLN A 105 -24.01 3.39 -1.13
C GLN A 105 -22.83 2.64 -1.77
N LEU A 106 -22.96 1.34 -1.99
CA LEU A 106 -21.97 0.49 -2.64
C LEU A 106 -21.77 0.89 -4.11
N GLU A 107 -22.84 1.19 -4.83
CA GLU A 107 -22.75 1.69 -6.21
C GLU A 107 -22.01 3.02 -6.26
N SER A 108 -22.41 3.99 -5.44
CA SER A 108 -21.72 5.29 -5.33
C SER A 108 -20.26 5.12 -4.92
N TRP A 109 -19.97 4.20 -4.01
CA TRP A 109 -18.62 3.89 -3.54
C TRP A 109 -17.72 3.39 -4.67
N ARG A 110 -18.20 2.37 -5.41
CA ARG A 110 -17.46 1.77 -6.52
C ARG A 110 -17.17 2.81 -7.59
N LYS A 111 -18.17 3.61 -7.97
CA LYS A 111 -18.01 4.68 -8.94
C LYS A 111 -16.92 5.68 -8.53
N GLU A 112 -16.94 6.16 -7.29
CA GLU A 112 -15.92 7.12 -6.84
C GLU A 112 -14.53 6.49 -6.70
N ALA A 113 -14.45 5.21 -6.32
CA ALA A 113 -13.20 4.46 -6.33
C ALA A 113 -12.65 4.30 -7.76
N ASP A 114 -13.51 4.04 -8.75
CA ASP A 114 -13.10 3.94 -10.15
C ASP A 114 -12.67 5.30 -10.72
N GLU A 115 -13.40 6.38 -10.43
CA GLU A 115 -13.03 7.75 -10.79
C GLU A 115 -11.64 8.13 -10.25
N LEU A 116 -11.36 7.82 -8.98
CA LEU A 116 -10.07 8.06 -8.35
C LEU A 116 -8.95 7.20 -8.97
N ALA A 117 -9.21 5.91 -9.20
CA ALA A 117 -8.24 5.02 -9.82
C ALA A 117 -7.82 5.52 -11.21
N LEU A 118 -8.79 5.85 -12.05
CA LEU A 118 -8.54 6.40 -13.39
C LEU A 118 -7.78 7.72 -13.34
N ALA A 119 -8.08 8.59 -12.37
CA ALA A 119 -7.36 9.85 -12.20
C ALA A 119 -5.90 9.64 -11.77
N LEU A 120 -5.63 8.67 -10.91
CA LEU A 120 -4.27 8.31 -10.47
C LEU A 120 -3.47 7.65 -11.60
N GLU A 121 -4.09 6.77 -12.39
CA GLU A 121 -3.47 6.13 -13.56
C GLU A 121 -3.10 7.18 -14.63
N LYS A 122 -4.04 8.06 -15.00
CA LYS A 122 -3.76 9.15 -15.95
C LYS A 122 -2.63 10.07 -15.48
N LEU A 123 -2.55 10.34 -14.18
CA LEU A 123 -1.45 11.12 -13.60
C LEU A 123 -0.12 10.36 -13.63
N ALA A 124 -0.14 9.05 -13.42
CA ALA A 124 1.05 8.21 -13.50
C ALA A 124 1.59 8.16 -14.95
N ASP A 125 0.70 8.03 -15.93
CA ASP A 125 1.04 7.95 -17.36
C ASP A 125 1.49 9.30 -17.93
N ASN A 126 0.78 10.38 -17.59
CA ASN A 126 1.10 11.73 -18.03
C ASN A 126 1.16 12.72 -16.85
N PRO A 127 2.34 12.88 -16.22
CA PRO A 127 2.53 13.79 -15.10
C PRO A 127 2.48 15.27 -15.52
N ASP A 128 1.34 15.92 -15.27
CA ASP A 128 1.17 17.36 -15.41
C ASP A 128 0.30 17.97 -14.29
N ASN A 129 0.25 19.31 -14.23
CA ASN A 129 -0.50 20.03 -13.19
C ASN A 129 -2.03 19.82 -13.28
N SER A 130 -2.57 19.61 -14.48
CA SER A 130 -4.00 19.39 -14.69
C SER A 130 -4.41 18.03 -14.13
N ASN A 131 -3.68 16.98 -14.51
CA ASN A 131 -3.87 15.62 -14.01
C ASN A 131 -3.64 15.54 -12.51
N LEU A 132 -2.64 16.26 -11.98
CA LEU A 132 -2.38 16.31 -10.54
C LEU A 132 -3.54 16.93 -9.77
N ASN A 133 -4.04 18.08 -10.23
CA ASN A 133 -5.18 18.74 -9.62
C ASN A 133 -6.44 17.85 -9.69
N ASN A 134 -6.62 17.14 -10.80
CA ASN A 134 -7.72 16.20 -10.95
C ASN A 134 -7.61 15.01 -9.96
N ALA A 135 -6.43 14.41 -9.82
CA ALA A 135 -6.19 13.33 -8.87
C ALA A 135 -6.38 13.78 -7.42
N LYS A 136 -5.83 14.94 -7.02
CA LYS A 136 -6.00 15.52 -5.67
C LYS A 136 -7.47 15.79 -5.35
N ARG A 137 -8.24 16.31 -6.30
CA ARG A 137 -9.68 16.57 -6.14
C ARG A 137 -10.47 15.26 -5.94
N ASN A 138 -10.21 14.25 -6.77
CA ASN A 138 -10.86 12.95 -6.62
C ASN A 138 -10.48 12.27 -5.29
N LEU A 139 -9.22 12.37 -4.87
CA LEU A 139 -8.76 11.81 -3.59
C LEU A 139 -9.48 12.46 -2.41
N ARG A 140 -9.62 13.79 -2.39
CA ARG A 140 -10.35 14.51 -1.34
C ARG A 140 -11.83 14.13 -1.30
N LYS A 141 -12.49 14.07 -2.46
CA LYS A 141 -13.89 13.62 -2.60
C LYS A 141 -14.04 12.22 -2.01
N PHE A 142 -13.19 11.28 -2.42
CA PHE A 142 -13.20 9.90 -1.96
C PHE A 142 -12.93 9.80 -0.44
N GLN A 143 -11.95 10.52 0.10
CA GLN A 143 -11.66 10.51 1.54
C GLN A 143 -12.84 11.01 2.39
N LEU A 144 -13.60 11.99 1.92
CA LEU A 144 -14.80 12.47 2.62
C LEU A 144 -15.88 11.38 2.65
N LYS A 145 -16.11 10.73 1.51
CA LYS A 145 -17.07 9.64 1.36
C LYS A 145 -16.66 8.36 2.08
N PHE A 146 -15.35 8.09 2.18
CA PHE A 146 -14.75 7.05 3.00
C PHE A 146 -15.17 7.19 4.46
N ARG A 147 -15.08 8.39 5.03
CA ARG A 147 -15.42 8.63 6.44
C ARG A 147 -16.87 8.32 6.75
N SER A 148 -17.79 8.81 5.92
CA SER A 148 -19.22 8.53 6.11
C SER A 148 -19.51 7.04 5.90
N SER A 149 -18.88 6.44 4.89
CA SER A 149 -19.21 5.06 4.50
C SER A 149 -18.69 3.99 5.43
N MET A 150 -17.52 4.22 6.03
CA MET A 150 -16.91 3.27 6.96
C MET A 150 -17.34 3.50 8.40
N SER A 151 -18.25 4.43 8.68
CA SER A 151 -18.65 4.81 10.03
C SER A 151 -19.29 3.65 10.83
N VAL A 152 -20.08 2.81 10.17
CA VAL A 152 -20.69 1.61 10.78
C VAL A 152 -19.63 0.54 10.98
N HIS A 153 -18.87 0.20 9.92
CA HIS A 153 -17.79 -0.80 9.98
C HIS A 153 -16.73 -0.46 11.04
N ALA A 154 -16.44 0.82 11.24
CA ALA A 154 -15.48 1.30 12.23
C ALA A 154 -15.89 1.00 13.68
N LYS A 155 -17.18 0.74 13.96
CA LYS A 155 -17.62 0.36 15.31
C LYS A 155 -17.11 -1.03 15.69
N GLU A 156 -17.06 -1.94 14.73
CA GLU A 156 -16.63 -3.33 14.92
C GLU A 156 -15.14 -3.51 14.60
N ASN A 157 -14.64 -2.81 13.57
CA ASN A 157 -13.29 -2.95 13.04
C ASN A 157 -12.54 -1.59 13.02
N PRO A 158 -12.40 -0.89 14.16
CA PRO A 158 -11.84 0.47 14.21
C PRO A 158 -10.40 0.53 13.70
N TYR A 159 -9.59 -0.47 14.03
CA TYR A 159 -8.19 -0.54 13.61
C TYR A 159 -8.06 -0.63 12.08
N GLN A 160 -8.81 -1.53 11.45
CA GLN A 160 -8.77 -1.73 9.99
C GLN A 160 -9.17 -0.46 9.24
N VAL A 161 -10.25 0.20 9.67
CA VAL A 161 -10.70 1.47 9.08
C VAL A 161 -9.65 2.58 9.24
N GLN A 162 -8.98 2.63 10.40
CA GLN A 162 -7.90 3.60 10.64
C GLN A 162 -6.68 3.30 9.76
N THR A 163 -6.32 2.03 9.54
CA THR A 163 -5.26 1.62 8.60
C THR A 163 -5.56 2.07 7.18
N TRP A 164 -6.78 1.84 6.68
CA TRP A 164 -7.20 2.33 5.36
C TRP A 164 -7.14 3.85 5.26
N LYS A 165 -7.60 4.57 6.29
CA LYS A 165 -7.48 6.03 6.34
C LYS A 165 -6.01 6.48 6.27
N ASN A 166 -5.11 5.82 6.99
CA ASN A 166 -3.67 6.14 6.94
C ASN A 166 -3.07 5.87 5.56
N ARG A 167 -3.47 4.78 4.90
CA ARG A 167 -3.04 4.46 3.54
C ARG A 167 -3.56 5.49 2.54
N LEU A 168 -4.81 5.96 2.67
CA LEU A 168 -5.34 7.07 1.87
C LEU A 168 -4.60 8.39 2.10
N THR A 169 -4.23 8.72 3.34
CA THR A 169 -3.37 9.88 3.65
C THR A 169 -2.00 9.75 2.99
N SER A 170 -1.45 8.54 2.94
CA SER A 170 -0.17 8.27 2.29
C SER A 170 -0.20 8.50 0.78
N LEU A 171 -1.35 8.32 0.13
CA LEU A 171 -1.53 8.72 -1.27
C LEU A 171 -1.37 10.24 -1.44
N GLU A 172 -1.98 11.04 -0.56
CA GLU A 172 -1.84 12.50 -0.61
C GLU A 172 -0.37 12.94 -0.41
N MET A 173 0.36 12.29 0.50
CA MET A 173 1.78 12.52 0.69
C MET A 173 2.59 12.23 -0.59
N LEU A 174 2.30 11.13 -1.28
CA LEU A 174 2.93 10.78 -2.55
C LEU A 174 2.61 11.80 -3.65
N LEU A 175 1.37 12.25 -3.76
CA LEU A 175 0.97 13.28 -4.73
C LEU A 175 1.71 14.60 -4.48
N ASN A 176 1.78 15.06 -3.23
CA ASN A 176 2.47 16.30 -2.86
C ASN A 176 4.00 16.18 -3.01
N TYR A 177 4.56 15.00 -2.78
CA TYR A 177 5.98 14.75 -3.05
C TYR A 177 6.26 14.75 -4.56
N GLY A 178 5.45 14.06 -5.35
CA GLY A 178 5.55 14.02 -6.81
C GLY A 178 5.45 15.40 -7.46
N GLU A 179 4.54 16.24 -6.99
CA GLU A 179 4.45 17.65 -7.39
C GLU A 179 5.77 18.38 -7.22
N ARG A 180 6.39 18.28 -6.03
CA ARG A 180 7.65 18.94 -5.71
C ARG A 180 8.81 18.46 -6.58
N VAL A 181 8.94 17.14 -6.77
CA VAL A 181 10.14 16.57 -7.40
C VAL A 181 10.02 16.34 -8.91
N ARG A 182 8.81 16.19 -9.46
CA ARG A 182 8.60 15.93 -10.90
C ARG A 182 8.05 17.12 -11.68
N LEU A 183 7.22 17.97 -11.05
CA LEU A 183 6.53 19.06 -11.76
C LEU A 183 7.16 20.41 -11.45
N ASN A 184 7.48 20.69 -10.19
CA ASN A 184 8.09 21.97 -9.79
C ASN A 184 9.60 22.02 -10.04
N SER A 185 10.27 20.86 -10.14
CA SER A 185 11.70 20.79 -10.49
C SER A 185 12.00 21.22 -11.94
N LYS A 186 11.01 21.29 -12.84
CA LYS A 186 11.18 21.69 -14.25
C LYS A 186 11.20 23.22 -14.48
N ARG A 187 11.23 24.01 -13.40
CA ARG A 187 11.14 25.49 -13.44
C ARG A 187 12.48 26.22 -13.18
N TRP A 188 13.60 25.51 -13.17
CA TRP A 188 14.94 26.06 -12.96
C TRP A 188 15.86 25.67 -14.12
#